data_AF-A0A7Y0D5V8-F1
#
_entry.id   AF-A0A7Y0D5V8-F1
#
_cell.length_a   1.000
_cell.length_b   1.000
_cell.length_c   1.000
_cell.angle_alpha   90.00
_cell.angle_beta   90.00
_cell.angle_gamma   90.00
#
_symmetry.space_group_name_H-M   'P 1'
#
loop_
_entity.id
_entity.type
_entity.pdbx_description
1 polymer ?
#
loop_
_entity_poly.entity_id
_entity_poly.type
_entity_poly.pdbx_seq_one_letter_code
_entity_poly.pdbx_strand_id
1 'polypeptide(L)'
;MNPVSFPKQGEVIQFIFDALGVLPRKHEDDASFDETRKKSTQKALQRLALEEGTLDQRLGKMVQTLSYLVAGTIQLRECLALGDILSDLFEIYQNTLRDEGTFLTKSDTVKWFLLTSAAFRLPISVAKHLQRYNVAADGLVTPADIYWYLPTKEPDGWIWPLEKVIRWAYQLAGISIQKFHCPDDAGHSTQEQNYDNAKNWLAGRGLPSWPTLLKNFNQFFDTLDQSQAEGDRLPLSETQKNSIRMALFAARATTYISKSVLSHYGGAVLQEFCSRYHIVADCVVEDVQKISNCVQKIITKQNISLSEQDRLWYDVCTDYWRQFAEHQHAVTQALDNKRITNAEAVDITRGFGRLAILPFQKPEAFAPQHAMPAGFSEAILDGLALRKSADLNIEKIEAYAARLDDCGLRHVLPWMVPWQLATYHYRAERYNDAYTFIRDAFEKAKYCAGRHQYILLNQYIELAAKNDKWRDFKRGIEWATYLGFDVRWLRQDEPTTEKLRIVFEIMKKAVYAN
;
A
#
# COMPACT_ATOMS: atom_id res chain seq x y z
N MET A 1 -23.94 -3.75 13.53
CA MET A 1 -22.64 -3.05 13.48
C MET A 1 -21.83 -3.61 12.32
N ASN A 2 -21.11 -2.75 11.60
CA ASN A 2 -20.14 -3.21 10.60
C ASN A 2 -18.98 -3.92 11.32
N PRO A 3 -18.44 -5.02 10.77
CA PRO A 3 -17.36 -5.75 11.40
C PRO A 3 -16.09 -4.90 11.50
N VAL A 4 -15.42 -5.02 12.64
CA VAL A 4 -14.08 -4.46 12.89
C VAL A 4 -13.07 -5.28 12.10
N SER A 5 -12.36 -4.64 11.18
CA SER A 5 -11.51 -5.36 10.23
C SER A 5 -10.64 -4.39 9.45
N PHE A 6 -9.42 -4.76 9.14
CA PHE A 6 -8.70 -4.22 7.99
C PHE A 6 -9.38 -4.66 6.68
N PRO A 7 -9.13 -3.95 5.57
CA PRO A 7 -9.31 -4.51 4.25
C PRO A 7 -8.56 -5.84 4.09
N LYS A 8 -9.01 -6.68 3.17
CA LYS A 8 -8.25 -7.87 2.77
C LYS A 8 -7.12 -7.43 1.86
N GLN A 9 -5.95 -8.06 1.89
CA GLN A 9 -4.86 -7.60 1.00
C GLN A 9 -5.23 -7.78 -0.48
N GLY A 10 -6.10 -8.76 -0.81
CA GLY A 10 -6.68 -8.88 -2.16
C GLY A 10 -7.52 -7.67 -2.60
N GLU A 11 -8.26 -7.04 -1.69
CA GLU A 11 -8.98 -5.79 -1.96
C GLU A 11 -8.00 -4.63 -2.20
N VAL A 12 -6.90 -4.58 -1.45
CA VAL A 12 -5.83 -3.57 -1.63
C VAL A 12 -5.17 -3.71 -3.01
N ILE A 13 -4.82 -4.92 -3.43
CA ILE A 13 -4.25 -5.15 -4.76
C ILE A 13 -5.24 -4.78 -5.86
N GLN A 14 -6.51 -5.17 -5.73
CA GLN A 14 -7.54 -4.78 -6.69
C GLN A 14 -7.65 -3.25 -6.80
N PHE A 15 -7.63 -2.54 -5.67
CA PHE A 15 -7.63 -1.08 -5.65
C PHE A 15 -6.44 -0.48 -6.41
N ILE A 16 -5.24 -1.07 -6.31
CA ILE A 16 -4.06 -0.61 -7.07
C ILE A 16 -4.25 -0.81 -8.57
N PHE A 17 -4.79 -1.94 -9.02
CA PHE A 17 -5.11 -2.16 -10.44
C PHE A 17 -6.12 -1.12 -10.95
N ASP A 18 -7.17 -0.86 -10.17
CA ASP A 18 -8.19 0.12 -10.51
C ASP A 18 -7.65 1.55 -10.51
N ALA A 19 -6.73 1.86 -9.59
CA ALA A 19 -6.04 3.15 -9.49
C ALA A 19 -5.02 3.37 -10.61
N LEU A 20 -4.29 2.36 -11.06
CA LEU A 20 -3.40 2.51 -12.21
C LEU A 20 -4.18 2.49 -13.53
N GLY A 21 -5.35 1.84 -13.56
CA GLY A 21 -6.22 1.78 -14.73
C GLY A 21 -5.66 0.96 -15.87
N VAL A 22 -4.72 0.07 -15.57
CA VAL A 22 -3.98 -0.75 -16.54
C VAL A 22 -4.81 -1.88 -17.15
N LEU A 23 -5.97 -2.19 -16.58
CA LEU A 23 -6.91 -3.14 -17.17
C LEU A 23 -7.84 -2.43 -18.15
N PRO A 24 -7.96 -2.91 -19.41
CA PRO A 24 -8.89 -2.32 -20.37
C PRO A 24 -10.35 -2.44 -19.89
N ARG A 25 -11.21 -1.45 -20.18
CA ARG A 25 -12.65 -1.55 -19.86
C ARG A 25 -13.41 -2.37 -20.89
N LYS A 26 -14.64 -2.79 -20.57
CA LYS A 26 -15.55 -3.46 -21.52
C LYS A 26 -15.62 -2.58 -22.78
N HIS A 27 -15.28 -3.12 -23.96
CA HIS A 27 -15.22 -2.43 -25.27
C HIS A 27 -13.91 -1.72 -25.66
N GLU A 28 -12.79 -1.94 -24.96
CA GLU A 28 -11.46 -1.46 -25.37
C GLU A 28 -10.65 -2.58 -26.05
N ASP A 29 -10.29 -2.38 -27.34
CA ASP A 29 -9.35 -3.25 -28.06
C ASP A 29 -7.91 -2.88 -27.69
N ASP A 30 -7.21 -3.78 -27.01
CA ASP A 30 -5.77 -3.71 -26.77
C ASP A 30 -5.10 -4.94 -27.40
N ALA A 31 -4.30 -4.73 -28.43
CA ALA A 31 -3.59 -5.79 -29.15
C ALA A 31 -2.57 -6.52 -28.25
N SER A 32 -2.10 -5.89 -27.16
CA SER A 32 -1.13 -6.45 -26.22
C SER A 32 -1.77 -7.21 -25.06
N PHE A 33 -3.08 -7.02 -24.82
CA PHE A 33 -3.81 -7.61 -23.70
C PHE A 33 -5.21 -8.07 -24.12
N ASP A 34 -5.27 -9.28 -24.72
CA ASP A 34 -6.51 -9.84 -25.26
C ASP A 34 -7.65 -9.99 -24.21
N GLU A 35 -8.89 -10.05 -24.71
CA GLU A 35 -10.10 -10.21 -23.87
C GLU A 35 -10.08 -11.45 -22.97
N THR A 36 -9.32 -12.49 -23.35
CA THR A 36 -9.20 -13.72 -22.55
C THR A 36 -8.31 -13.49 -21.33
N ARG A 37 -7.14 -12.88 -21.52
CA ARG A 37 -6.20 -12.50 -20.44
C ARG A 37 -6.85 -11.50 -19.49
N LYS A 38 -7.62 -10.55 -20.02
CA LYS A 38 -8.40 -9.60 -19.21
C LYS A 38 -9.43 -10.29 -18.31
N LYS A 39 -10.30 -11.14 -18.87
CA LYS A 39 -11.29 -11.88 -18.08
C LYS A 39 -10.64 -12.78 -17.04
N SER A 40 -9.53 -13.44 -17.41
CA SER A 40 -8.74 -14.28 -16.51
C SER A 40 -8.16 -13.48 -15.34
N THR A 41 -7.59 -12.30 -15.61
CA THR A 41 -6.99 -11.41 -14.61
C THR A 41 -8.05 -10.84 -13.67
N GLN A 42 -9.17 -10.35 -14.21
CA GLN A 42 -10.30 -9.87 -13.41
C GLN A 42 -10.86 -10.96 -12.48
N LYS A 43 -11.01 -12.18 -12.99
CA LYS A 43 -11.46 -13.33 -12.19
C LYS A 43 -10.43 -13.70 -11.12
N ALA A 44 -9.13 -13.61 -11.41
CA ALA A 44 -8.08 -13.85 -10.43
C ALA A 44 -8.09 -12.81 -9.30
N LEU A 45 -8.25 -11.52 -9.63
CA LEU A 45 -8.38 -10.43 -8.66
C LEU A 45 -9.61 -10.59 -7.78
N GLN A 46 -10.78 -10.87 -8.37
CA GLN A 46 -12.02 -11.12 -7.62
C GLN A 46 -11.84 -12.26 -6.62
N ARG A 47 -11.23 -13.37 -7.06
CA ARG A 47 -11.00 -14.50 -6.17
C ARG A 47 -9.98 -14.20 -5.08
N LEU A 48 -8.95 -13.39 -5.36
CA LEU A 48 -7.99 -12.95 -4.36
C LEU A 48 -8.65 -12.04 -3.32
N ALA A 49 -9.52 -11.11 -3.74
CA ALA A 49 -10.32 -10.27 -2.84
C ALA A 49 -11.29 -11.09 -1.98
N LEU A 50 -11.81 -12.19 -2.51
CA LEU A 50 -12.66 -13.14 -1.77
C LEU A 50 -11.85 -14.15 -0.93
N GLU A 51 -10.52 -14.15 -1.02
CA GLU A 51 -9.61 -15.11 -0.38
C GLU A 51 -9.87 -16.57 -0.76
N GLU A 52 -10.22 -16.82 -2.02
CA GLU A 52 -10.44 -18.17 -2.52
C GLU A 52 -9.14 -18.81 -3.01
N GLY A 53 -8.83 -20.04 -2.58
CA GLY A 53 -7.69 -20.82 -3.06
C GLY A 53 -6.34 -20.40 -2.47
N THR A 54 -5.23 -20.72 -3.15
CA THR A 54 -3.86 -20.48 -2.67
C THR A 54 -3.52 -18.98 -2.72
N LEU A 55 -3.63 -18.30 -1.57
CA LEU A 55 -3.56 -16.84 -1.46
C LEU A 55 -2.20 -16.27 -1.89
N ASP A 56 -1.12 -16.81 -1.34
CA ASP A 56 0.24 -16.31 -1.57
C ASP A 56 0.66 -16.38 -3.04
N GLN A 57 0.50 -17.56 -3.67
CA GLN A 57 0.77 -17.75 -5.09
C GLN A 57 -0.06 -16.82 -5.98
N ARG A 58 -1.33 -16.58 -5.62
CA ARG A 58 -2.20 -15.67 -6.37
C ARG A 58 -1.80 -14.22 -6.19
N LEU A 59 -1.46 -13.81 -4.98
CA LEU A 59 -0.93 -12.48 -4.70
C LEU A 59 0.34 -12.23 -5.52
N GLY A 60 1.32 -13.13 -5.44
CA GLY A 60 2.56 -13.05 -6.20
C GLY A 60 2.32 -12.97 -7.72
N LYS A 61 1.40 -13.78 -8.25
CA LYS A 61 1.02 -13.73 -9.67
C LYS A 61 0.37 -12.39 -10.06
N MET A 62 -0.48 -11.82 -9.20
CA MET A 62 -1.10 -10.52 -9.48
C MET A 62 -0.08 -9.38 -9.43
N VAL A 63 0.87 -9.41 -8.50
CA VAL A 63 1.99 -8.45 -8.45
C VAL A 63 2.84 -8.54 -9.72
N GLN A 64 3.20 -9.76 -10.17
CA GLN A 64 3.91 -9.95 -11.43
C GLN A 64 3.13 -9.43 -12.65
N THR A 65 1.82 -9.71 -12.69
CA THR A 65 0.94 -9.23 -13.76
C THR A 65 0.89 -7.70 -13.78
N LEU A 66 0.76 -7.07 -12.61
CA LEU A 66 0.78 -5.61 -12.48
C LEU A 66 2.11 -5.03 -12.98
N SER A 67 3.23 -5.60 -12.53
CA SER A 67 4.57 -5.18 -12.94
C SER A 67 4.75 -5.25 -14.46
N TYR A 68 4.28 -6.33 -15.10
CA TYR A 68 4.31 -6.46 -16.56
C TYR A 68 3.53 -5.35 -17.27
N LEU A 69 2.32 -5.03 -16.79
CA LEU A 69 1.48 -3.99 -17.38
C LEU A 69 2.08 -2.57 -17.21
N VAL A 70 2.70 -2.31 -16.05
CA VAL A 70 3.37 -1.03 -15.77
C VAL A 70 4.67 -0.88 -16.57
N ALA A 71 5.44 -1.96 -16.74
CA ALA A 71 6.67 -1.94 -17.53
C ALA A 71 6.41 -1.62 -19.01
N GLY A 72 5.22 -1.95 -19.54
CA GLY A 72 4.79 -1.55 -20.88
C GLY A 72 4.32 -0.09 -20.99
N THR A 73 4.32 0.67 -19.90
CA THR A 73 3.66 1.97 -19.78
C THR A 73 4.65 3.12 -19.56
N ILE A 74 5.65 2.94 -18.70
CA ILE A 74 6.66 3.95 -18.35
C ILE A 74 8.07 3.36 -18.54
N GLN A 75 9.06 4.24 -18.59
CA GLN A 75 10.47 3.86 -18.72
C GLN A 75 10.95 3.02 -17.51
N LEU A 76 12.09 2.34 -17.69
CA LEU A 76 12.54 1.29 -16.76
C LEU A 76 12.82 1.83 -15.35
N ARG A 77 13.54 2.95 -15.20
CA ARG A 77 13.91 3.48 -13.88
C ARG A 77 12.68 3.91 -13.09
N GLU A 78 11.70 4.50 -13.75
CA GLU A 78 10.42 4.94 -13.20
C GLU A 78 9.53 3.75 -12.85
N CYS A 79 9.53 2.71 -13.69
CA CYS A 79 8.84 1.46 -13.41
C CYS A 79 9.39 0.80 -12.14
N LEU A 80 10.72 0.74 -12.00
CA LEU A 80 11.38 0.19 -10.82
C LEU A 80 11.07 1.05 -9.58
N ALA A 81 11.20 2.37 -9.68
CA ALA A 81 10.89 3.29 -8.59
C ALA A 81 9.42 3.17 -8.14
N LEU A 82 8.46 3.14 -9.08
CA LEU A 82 7.04 2.96 -8.76
C LEU A 82 6.78 1.60 -8.08
N GLY A 83 7.40 0.53 -8.56
CA GLY A 83 7.31 -0.79 -7.95
C GLY A 83 7.76 -0.80 -6.48
N ASP A 84 8.91 -0.17 -6.21
CA ASP A 84 9.47 -0.03 -4.87
C ASP A 84 8.61 0.89 -3.96
N ILE A 85 8.02 1.96 -4.51
CA ILE A 85 7.09 2.84 -3.79
C ILE A 85 5.83 2.09 -3.36
N LEU A 86 5.23 1.32 -4.29
CA LEU A 86 4.05 0.51 -3.99
C LEU A 86 4.37 -0.61 -2.99
N SER A 87 5.57 -1.19 -3.09
CA SER A 87 6.05 -2.23 -2.18
C SER A 87 6.25 -1.69 -0.76
N ASP A 88 6.90 -0.53 -0.59
CA ASP A 88 7.05 0.14 0.72
C ASP A 88 5.67 0.36 1.38
N LEU A 89 4.68 0.89 0.64
CA LEU A 89 3.33 1.12 1.17
C LEU A 89 2.62 -0.17 1.55
N PHE A 90 2.76 -1.22 0.72
CA PHE A 90 2.15 -2.51 0.97
C PHE A 90 2.76 -3.20 2.19
N GLU A 91 4.07 -3.10 2.36
CA GLU A 91 4.78 -3.61 3.53
C GLU A 91 4.34 -2.88 4.81
N ILE A 92 4.22 -1.55 4.77
CA ILE A 92 3.70 -0.77 5.90
C ILE A 92 2.29 -1.23 6.26
N TYR A 93 1.43 -1.45 5.25
CA TYR A 93 0.09 -2.00 5.46
C TYR A 93 0.12 -3.38 6.13
N GLN A 94 0.93 -4.31 5.62
CA GLN A 94 1.08 -5.65 6.17
C GLN A 94 1.62 -5.62 7.61
N ASN A 95 2.64 -4.81 7.89
CA ASN A 95 3.19 -4.64 9.22
C ASN A 95 2.15 -4.09 10.20
N THR A 96 1.36 -3.09 9.78
CA THR A 96 0.27 -2.53 10.60
C THR A 96 -0.80 -3.58 10.93
N LEU A 97 -1.22 -4.36 9.93
CA LEU A 97 -2.16 -5.47 10.09
C LEU A 97 -1.59 -6.56 11.02
N ARG A 98 -0.30 -6.87 10.87
CA ARG A 98 0.39 -7.93 11.62
C ARG A 98 0.66 -7.57 13.07
N ASP A 99 1.05 -6.32 13.33
CA ASP A 99 1.63 -5.94 14.62
C ASP A 99 0.63 -5.18 15.50
N GLU A 100 -0.16 -4.26 14.94
CA GLU A 100 -1.06 -3.38 15.70
C GLU A 100 -2.49 -3.93 15.83
N GLY A 101 -3.08 -4.42 14.73
CA GLY A 101 -4.50 -4.78 14.71
C GLY A 101 -5.42 -3.56 14.64
N THR A 102 -6.73 -3.76 14.77
CA THR A 102 -7.70 -2.66 14.70
C THR A 102 -8.93 -2.92 15.57
N PHE A 103 -9.47 -1.84 16.13
CA PHE A 103 -10.78 -1.78 16.80
C PHE A 103 -11.78 -0.95 15.98
N LEU A 104 -11.39 -0.53 14.78
CA LEU A 104 -12.16 0.34 13.90
C LEU A 104 -12.90 -0.47 12.83
N THR A 105 -13.96 0.12 12.27
CA THR A 105 -14.60 -0.45 11.07
C THR A 105 -13.60 -0.49 9.90
N LYS A 106 -13.88 -1.26 8.85
CA LYS A 106 -13.02 -1.28 7.64
C LYS A 106 -12.78 0.12 7.06
N SER A 107 -13.82 0.95 6.98
CA SER A 107 -13.72 2.30 6.44
C SER A 107 -12.85 3.20 7.33
N ASP A 108 -13.08 3.16 8.65
CA ASP A 108 -12.30 3.96 9.60
C ASP A 108 -10.85 3.49 9.70
N THR A 109 -10.60 2.18 9.58
CA THR A 109 -9.24 1.63 9.55
C THR A 109 -8.46 2.14 8.33
N VAL A 110 -9.09 2.23 7.16
CA VAL A 110 -8.46 2.81 5.95
C VAL A 110 -8.20 4.30 6.14
N LYS A 111 -9.16 5.06 6.69
CA LYS A 111 -8.97 6.49 6.99
C LYS A 111 -7.81 6.72 7.95
N TRP A 112 -7.76 5.93 9.02
CA TRP A 112 -6.67 5.96 9.99
C TRP A 112 -5.33 5.69 9.31
N PHE A 113 -5.19 4.56 8.60
CA PHE A 113 -3.96 4.20 7.88
C PHE A 113 -3.52 5.28 6.89
N LEU A 114 -4.48 5.86 6.15
CA LEU A 114 -4.23 6.94 5.19
C LEU A 114 -3.54 8.14 5.86
N LEU A 115 -4.02 8.54 7.05
CA LEU A 115 -3.61 9.78 7.70
C LEU A 115 -2.48 9.62 8.71
N THR A 116 -2.29 8.44 9.30
CA THR A 116 -1.22 8.17 10.29
C THR A 116 -0.02 7.45 9.69
N SER A 117 -0.19 6.74 8.57
CA SER A 117 0.87 5.95 7.95
C SER A 117 1.18 6.44 6.54
N ALA A 118 0.20 6.38 5.62
CA ALA A 118 0.45 6.65 4.21
C ALA A 118 0.87 8.12 3.95
N ALA A 119 0.21 9.09 4.58
CA ALA A 119 0.51 10.52 4.39
C ALA A 119 1.96 10.88 4.73
N PHE A 120 2.55 10.20 5.72
CA PHE A 120 3.93 10.45 6.16
C PHE A 120 4.96 9.60 5.42
N ARG A 121 4.62 8.35 5.09
CA ARG A 121 5.57 7.41 4.49
C ARG A 121 5.68 7.53 2.97
N LEU A 122 4.59 7.88 2.29
CA LEU A 122 4.58 8.05 0.84
C LEU A 122 5.56 9.10 0.32
N PRO A 123 5.63 10.35 0.85
CA PRO A 123 6.57 11.35 0.34
C PRO A 123 8.04 10.92 0.51
N ILE A 124 8.36 10.24 1.62
CA ILE A 124 9.70 9.68 1.86
C ILE A 124 10.00 8.60 0.82
N SER A 125 9.07 7.67 0.61
CA SER A 125 9.23 6.57 -0.34
C SER A 125 9.40 7.07 -1.79
N VAL A 126 8.58 8.05 -2.20
CA VAL A 126 8.69 8.70 -3.52
C VAL A 126 10.09 9.29 -3.72
N ALA A 127 10.55 10.13 -2.79
CA ALA A 127 11.86 10.77 -2.91
C ALA A 127 13.01 9.75 -2.88
N LYS A 128 12.98 8.81 -1.94
CA LYS A 128 13.96 7.73 -1.77
C LYS A 128 14.15 6.95 -3.07
N HIS A 129 13.05 6.49 -3.67
CA HIS A 129 13.13 5.55 -4.79
C HIS A 129 13.37 6.25 -6.13
N LEU A 130 12.83 7.44 -6.34
CA LEU A 130 13.21 8.25 -7.52
C LEU A 130 14.72 8.54 -7.54
N GLN A 131 15.32 8.81 -6.38
CA GLN A 131 16.75 9.06 -6.26
C GLN A 131 17.58 7.76 -6.36
N ARG A 132 17.15 6.68 -5.69
CA ARG A 132 17.80 5.36 -5.72
C ARG A 132 17.96 4.82 -7.14
N TYR A 133 16.94 4.99 -7.98
CA TYR A 133 16.95 4.55 -9.37
C TYR A 133 17.45 5.62 -10.34
N ASN A 134 17.97 6.75 -9.84
CA ASN A 134 18.53 7.83 -10.65
C ASN A 134 17.57 8.31 -11.76
N VAL A 135 16.27 8.41 -11.45
CA VAL A 135 15.24 8.80 -12.44
C VAL A 135 15.54 10.17 -13.06
N ALA A 136 16.19 11.06 -12.31
CA ALA A 136 16.60 12.37 -12.81
C ALA A 136 17.53 12.30 -14.05
N ALA A 137 18.30 11.22 -14.21
CA ALA A 137 19.18 11.05 -15.37
C ALA A 137 18.43 10.75 -16.67
N ASP A 138 17.13 10.47 -16.63
CA ASP A 138 16.29 10.35 -17.84
C ASP A 138 15.94 11.71 -18.45
N GLY A 139 16.26 12.81 -17.75
CA GLY A 139 16.07 14.17 -18.25
C GLY A 139 14.60 14.55 -18.49
N LEU A 140 13.67 13.84 -17.85
CA LEU A 140 12.25 14.11 -17.98
C LEU A 140 11.89 15.48 -17.41
N VAL A 141 10.96 16.15 -18.07
CA VAL A 141 10.38 17.41 -17.62
C VAL A 141 9.05 17.16 -16.92
N THR A 142 8.70 17.97 -15.93
CA THR A 142 7.43 17.87 -15.22
C THR A 142 6.71 19.22 -15.21
N PRO A 143 5.41 19.26 -14.87
CA PRO A 143 4.74 20.53 -14.60
C PRO A 143 5.49 21.37 -13.55
N ALA A 144 5.37 22.70 -13.66
CA ALA A 144 6.03 23.63 -12.74
C ALA A 144 5.48 23.60 -11.30
N ASP A 145 4.21 23.19 -11.14
CA ASP A 145 3.65 22.87 -9.83
C ASP A 145 4.38 21.65 -9.26
N ILE A 146 5.20 21.82 -8.23
CA ILE A 146 5.98 20.73 -7.59
C ILE A 146 5.09 19.60 -7.04
N TYR A 147 3.80 19.87 -6.82
CA TYR A 147 2.80 18.94 -6.34
C TYR A 147 1.73 18.65 -7.41
N TRP A 148 2.12 18.68 -8.69
CA TRP A 148 1.23 18.41 -9.83
C TRP A 148 0.48 17.07 -9.74
N TYR A 149 1.05 16.10 -9.01
CA TYR A 149 0.46 14.78 -8.77
C TYR A 149 -0.54 14.75 -7.60
N LEU A 150 -0.71 15.84 -6.84
CA LEU A 150 -1.70 15.98 -5.77
C LEU A 150 -2.86 16.92 -6.17
N PRO A 151 -4.08 16.70 -5.64
CA PRO A 151 -5.19 17.60 -5.90
C PRO A 151 -4.98 18.93 -5.19
N THR A 152 -5.40 20.03 -5.82
CA THR A 152 -5.39 21.37 -5.20
C THR A 152 -6.82 21.79 -4.86
N LYS A 153 -7.05 22.26 -3.64
CA LYS A 153 -8.33 22.85 -3.24
C LYS A 153 -8.34 24.33 -3.64
N GLU A 154 -9.28 24.70 -4.50
CA GLU A 154 -9.60 26.09 -4.84
C GLU A 154 -10.97 26.49 -4.29
N PRO A 155 -11.32 27.79 -4.28
CA PRO A 155 -12.66 28.25 -3.86
C PRO A 155 -13.79 27.51 -4.59
N ASP A 156 -13.65 27.34 -5.90
CA ASP A 156 -14.69 26.76 -6.78
C ASP A 156 -14.72 25.23 -6.80
N GLY A 157 -13.74 24.55 -6.20
CA GLY A 157 -13.70 23.09 -6.24
C GLY A 157 -12.33 22.48 -5.98
N TRP A 158 -12.16 21.26 -6.48
CA TRP A 158 -10.88 20.55 -6.50
C TRP A 158 -10.35 20.54 -7.92
N ILE A 159 -9.11 20.97 -8.11
CA ILE A 159 -8.36 20.73 -9.35
C ILE A 159 -7.68 19.37 -9.22
N TRP A 160 -7.98 18.48 -10.16
CA TRP A 160 -7.48 17.12 -10.14
C TRP A 160 -6.09 17.01 -10.77
N PRO A 161 -5.22 16.10 -10.30
CA PRO A 161 -3.89 15.88 -10.89
C PRO A 161 -3.92 15.66 -12.40
N LEU A 162 -4.86 14.83 -12.89
CA LEU A 162 -4.99 14.54 -14.32
C LEU A 162 -5.33 15.80 -15.13
N GLU A 163 -6.17 16.68 -14.57
CA GLU A 163 -6.49 17.96 -15.20
C GLU A 163 -5.24 18.84 -15.33
N LYS A 164 -4.46 18.97 -14.25
CA LYS A 164 -3.20 19.73 -14.25
C LYS A 164 -2.25 19.26 -15.34
N VAL A 165 -2.04 17.95 -15.43
CA VAL A 165 -1.11 17.36 -16.40
C VAL A 165 -1.61 17.48 -17.83
N ILE A 166 -2.90 17.28 -18.10
CA ILE A 166 -3.46 17.47 -19.44
C ILE A 166 -3.27 18.92 -19.89
N ARG A 167 -3.56 19.90 -19.02
CA ARG A 167 -3.34 21.32 -19.32
C ARG A 167 -1.87 21.63 -19.57
N TRP A 168 -0.98 21.07 -18.76
CA TRP A 168 0.47 21.21 -18.94
C TRP A 168 0.95 20.62 -20.28
N ALA A 169 0.44 19.45 -20.70
CA ALA A 169 0.79 18.86 -21.99
C ALA A 169 0.43 19.79 -23.16
N TYR A 170 -0.72 20.47 -23.09
CA TYR A 170 -1.12 21.45 -24.11
C TYR A 170 -0.25 22.70 -24.10
N GLN A 171 0.11 23.19 -22.90
CA GLN A 171 1.03 24.31 -22.75
C GLN A 171 2.42 23.98 -23.29
N LEU A 172 2.92 22.77 -23.01
CA LEU A 172 4.21 22.30 -23.50
C LEU A 172 4.24 22.18 -25.02
N ALA A 173 3.12 21.76 -25.62
CA ALA A 173 2.95 21.71 -27.07
C ALA A 173 2.68 23.09 -27.72
N GLY A 174 2.40 24.13 -26.93
CA GLY A 174 2.12 25.48 -27.43
C GLY A 174 0.81 25.60 -28.23
N ILE A 175 -0.15 24.68 -28.05
CA ILE A 175 -1.39 24.64 -28.83
C ILE A 175 -2.64 24.53 -27.95
N SER A 176 -3.78 24.96 -28.49
CA SER A 176 -5.08 24.81 -27.82
C SER A 176 -5.54 23.35 -27.82
N ILE A 177 -6.40 22.99 -26.86
CA ILE A 177 -7.04 21.66 -26.79
C ILE A 177 -7.69 21.25 -28.12
N GLN A 178 -8.35 22.19 -28.81
CA GLN A 178 -9.01 21.90 -30.08
C GLN A 178 -7.98 21.58 -31.15
N LYS A 179 -6.93 22.39 -31.29
CA LYS A 179 -5.84 22.12 -32.23
C LYS A 179 -5.05 20.86 -31.86
N PHE A 180 -5.04 20.48 -30.58
CA PHE A 180 -4.42 19.25 -30.10
C PHE A 180 -5.20 18.02 -30.56
N HIS A 181 -6.52 17.97 -30.38
CA HIS A 181 -7.27 16.75 -30.73
C HIS A 181 -7.88 16.76 -32.15
N CYS A 182 -8.04 17.95 -32.74
CA CYS A 182 -8.64 18.18 -34.06
C CYS A 182 -7.85 19.27 -34.83
N PRO A 183 -6.64 18.97 -35.35
CA PRO A 183 -5.98 19.85 -36.32
C PRO A 183 -6.81 19.89 -37.63
N ASP A 184 -6.92 21.07 -38.27
CA ASP A 184 -7.87 21.37 -39.35
C ASP A 184 -7.90 20.34 -40.52
N ASP A 185 -9.07 20.17 -41.13
CA ASP A 185 -9.42 19.33 -42.32
C ASP A 185 -9.37 17.79 -42.21
N ALA A 186 -9.20 17.20 -41.04
CA ALA A 186 -9.38 15.76 -40.86
C ALA A 186 -10.81 15.40 -40.43
N GLY A 187 -11.68 15.11 -41.39
CA GLY A 187 -13.05 14.61 -41.19
C GLY A 187 -13.12 13.19 -40.64
N HIS A 188 -12.65 12.98 -39.40
CA HIS A 188 -12.66 11.67 -38.75
C HIS A 188 -13.38 11.71 -37.41
N SER A 189 -14.47 10.97 -37.28
CA SER A 189 -15.27 10.80 -36.04
C SER A 189 -14.44 10.47 -34.80
N THR A 190 -13.29 9.80 -34.98
CA THR A 190 -12.35 9.44 -33.91
C THR A 190 -11.68 10.68 -33.25
N GLN A 191 -11.35 11.71 -34.04
CA GLN A 191 -10.68 12.91 -33.52
C GLN A 191 -11.65 13.80 -32.72
N GLU A 192 -12.87 13.97 -33.22
CA GLU A 192 -13.94 14.64 -32.47
C GLU A 192 -14.23 13.91 -31.15
N GLN A 193 -14.30 12.57 -31.20
CA GLN A 193 -14.47 11.76 -29.99
C GLN A 193 -13.31 11.95 -29.00
N ASN A 194 -12.07 12.04 -29.50
CA ASN A 194 -10.89 12.29 -28.68
C ASN A 194 -10.92 13.67 -28.00
N TYR A 195 -11.36 14.69 -28.73
CA TYR A 195 -11.55 16.05 -28.22
C TYR A 195 -12.62 16.09 -27.12
N ASP A 196 -13.78 15.46 -27.36
CA ASP A 196 -14.86 15.40 -26.37
C ASP A 196 -14.47 14.61 -25.12
N ASN A 197 -13.73 13.51 -25.29
CA ASN A 197 -13.14 12.77 -24.19
C ASN A 197 -12.21 13.65 -23.35
N ALA A 198 -11.30 14.38 -23.98
CA ALA A 198 -10.38 15.27 -23.29
C ALA A 198 -11.12 16.40 -22.52
N LYS A 199 -12.17 16.98 -23.10
CA LYS A 199 -13.03 17.95 -22.40
C LYS A 199 -13.71 17.36 -21.18
N ASN A 200 -14.20 16.13 -21.29
CA ASN A 200 -14.81 15.44 -20.16
C ASN A 200 -13.79 15.19 -19.05
N TRP A 201 -12.58 14.75 -19.37
CA TRP A 201 -11.52 14.52 -18.39
C TRP A 201 -11.09 15.80 -17.68
N LEU A 202 -10.95 16.90 -18.42
CA LEU A 202 -10.67 18.23 -17.86
C LEU A 202 -11.79 18.74 -16.95
N ALA A 203 -13.06 18.46 -17.29
CA ALA A 203 -14.20 18.75 -16.43
C ALA A 203 -14.32 17.78 -15.24
N GLY A 204 -13.36 16.87 -15.06
CA GLY A 204 -13.38 15.85 -14.01
C GLY A 204 -14.42 14.76 -14.21
N ARG A 205 -15.05 14.65 -15.38
CA ARG A 205 -16.08 13.66 -15.71
C ARG A 205 -15.45 12.43 -16.35
N GLY A 206 -15.75 11.24 -15.81
CA GLY A 206 -15.34 9.95 -16.38
C GLY A 206 -13.82 9.76 -16.45
N LEU A 207 -13.19 9.26 -15.39
CA LEU A 207 -11.75 8.95 -15.41
C LEU A 207 -11.46 7.85 -16.45
N PRO A 208 -10.49 8.03 -17.38
CA PRO A 208 -10.19 7.03 -18.40
C PRO A 208 -9.41 5.81 -17.84
N SER A 209 -9.42 4.69 -18.58
CA SER A 209 -8.40 3.65 -18.43
C SER A 209 -7.05 4.18 -18.95
N TRP A 210 -5.96 3.56 -18.55
CA TRP A 210 -4.65 3.92 -19.09
C TRP A 210 -4.56 3.68 -20.60
N PRO A 211 -4.99 2.52 -21.16
CA PRO A 211 -4.96 2.30 -22.61
C PRO A 211 -5.72 3.37 -23.41
N THR A 212 -6.89 3.80 -22.94
CA THR A 212 -7.65 4.88 -23.61
C THR A 212 -6.92 6.22 -23.56
N LEU A 213 -6.38 6.58 -22.40
CA LEU A 213 -5.64 7.83 -22.23
C LEU A 213 -4.37 7.85 -23.11
N LEU A 214 -3.62 6.75 -23.10
CA LEU A 214 -2.40 6.60 -23.88
C LEU A 214 -2.69 6.64 -25.39
N LYS A 215 -3.70 5.91 -25.86
CA LYS A 215 -4.10 5.89 -27.28
C LYS A 215 -4.47 7.29 -27.76
N ASN A 216 -5.27 8.01 -26.98
CA ASN A 216 -5.72 9.37 -27.29
C ASN A 216 -4.53 10.34 -27.46
N PHE A 217 -3.56 10.31 -26.54
CA PHE A 217 -2.36 11.16 -26.62
C PHE A 217 -1.36 10.70 -27.71
N ASN A 218 -1.16 9.39 -27.90
CA ASN A 218 -0.26 8.89 -28.94
C ASN A 218 -0.78 9.24 -30.35
N GLN A 219 -2.08 9.12 -30.61
CA GLN A 219 -2.67 9.53 -31.89
C GLN A 219 -2.39 11.01 -32.20
N PHE A 220 -2.39 11.86 -31.17
CA PHE A 220 -1.99 13.25 -31.35
C PHE A 220 -0.50 13.39 -31.66
N PHE A 221 0.38 12.71 -30.91
CA PHE A 221 1.81 12.76 -31.19
C PHE A 221 2.12 12.33 -32.63
N ASP A 222 1.50 11.26 -33.11
CA ASP A 222 1.61 10.79 -34.48
C ASP A 222 1.14 11.86 -35.49
N THR A 223 0.06 12.57 -35.18
CA THR A 223 -0.49 13.64 -36.04
C THR A 223 0.43 14.87 -36.06
N LEU A 224 1.02 15.26 -34.93
CA LEU A 224 2.04 16.32 -34.88
C LEU A 224 3.25 15.97 -35.74
N ASP A 225 3.76 14.75 -35.59
CA ASP A 225 4.94 14.27 -36.33
C ASP A 225 4.65 14.23 -37.85
N GLN A 226 3.40 13.95 -38.26
CA GLN A 226 2.99 14.01 -39.66
C GLN A 226 2.89 15.45 -40.17
N SER A 227 2.28 16.38 -39.40
CA SER A 227 2.18 17.80 -39.77
C SER A 227 3.53 18.51 -39.87
N GLN A 228 4.56 17.96 -39.21
CA GLN A 228 5.95 18.41 -39.30
C GLN A 228 6.54 18.25 -40.71
N ALA A 229 6.12 17.24 -41.47
CA ALA A 229 6.58 17.05 -42.85
C ALA A 229 6.17 18.22 -43.78
N GLU A 230 5.19 19.03 -43.35
CA GLU A 230 4.61 20.13 -44.12
C GLU A 230 5.12 21.52 -43.68
N GLY A 231 6.02 21.60 -42.68
CA GLY A 231 6.93 22.75 -42.50
C GLY A 231 6.58 23.83 -41.45
N ASP A 232 5.50 23.70 -40.68
CA ASP A 232 4.95 24.85 -39.93
C ASP A 232 5.07 24.81 -38.39
N ARG A 233 5.58 23.74 -37.76
CA ARG A 233 5.59 23.60 -36.28
C ARG A 233 6.82 22.89 -35.72
N LEU A 234 7.29 23.35 -34.55
CA LEU A 234 8.31 22.67 -33.75
C LEU A 234 7.67 21.45 -33.05
N PRO A 235 8.12 20.21 -33.33
CA PRO A 235 7.57 19.02 -32.71
C PRO A 235 7.99 18.91 -31.24
N LEU A 236 7.20 18.19 -30.46
CA LEU A 236 7.63 17.73 -29.15
C LEU A 236 8.77 16.72 -29.32
N SER A 237 9.85 16.86 -28.55
CA SER A 237 10.91 15.86 -28.52
C SER A 237 10.41 14.55 -27.91
N GLU A 238 11.08 13.42 -28.21
CA GLU A 238 10.74 12.13 -27.58
C GLU A 238 10.84 12.19 -26.05
N THR A 239 11.81 12.94 -25.51
CA THR A 239 11.91 13.19 -24.06
C THR A 239 10.66 13.90 -23.53
N GLN A 240 10.12 14.89 -24.25
CA GLN A 240 8.88 15.58 -23.87
C GLN A 240 7.66 14.68 -23.98
N LYS A 241 7.55 13.86 -25.04
CA LYS A 241 6.45 12.88 -25.18
C LYS A 241 6.49 11.85 -24.05
N ASN A 242 7.67 11.33 -23.70
CA ASN A 242 7.85 10.41 -22.57
C ASN A 242 7.54 11.08 -21.22
N SER A 243 7.93 12.34 -21.06
CA SER A 243 7.57 13.15 -19.89
C SER A 243 6.04 13.27 -19.72
N ILE A 244 5.32 13.55 -20.82
CA ILE A 244 3.86 13.61 -20.83
C ILE A 244 3.26 12.24 -20.46
N ARG A 245 3.72 11.15 -21.06
CA ARG A 245 3.22 9.79 -20.77
C ARG A 245 3.38 9.43 -19.29
N MET A 246 4.56 9.66 -18.73
CA MET A 246 4.85 9.40 -17.31
C MET A 246 3.96 10.24 -16.39
N ALA A 247 3.88 11.54 -16.64
CA ALA A 247 3.06 12.43 -15.82
C ALA A 247 1.57 12.07 -15.91
N LEU A 248 1.05 11.72 -17.10
CA LEU A 248 -0.33 11.31 -17.29
C LEU A 248 -0.64 10.02 -16.53
N PHE A 249 0.27 9.05 -16.55
CA PHE A 249 0.10 7.78 -15.84
C PHE A 249 0.00 8.01 -14.33
N ALA A 250 0.95 8.74 -13.76
CA ALA A 250 0.95 9.08 -12.33
C ALA A 250 -0.30 9.90 -11.94
N ALA A 251 -0.63 10.94 -12.72
CA ALA A 251 -1.74 11.83 -12.44
C ALA A 251 -3.11 11.15 -12.57
N ARG A 252 -3.25 10.20 -13.50
CA ARG A 252 -4.44 9.35 -13.62
C ARG A 252 -4.63 8.56 -12.32
N ALA A 253 -3.56 7.98 -11.79
CA ALA A 253 -3.61 7.19 -10.58
C ALA A 253 -3.94 8.01 -9.34
N THR A 254 -3.25 9.12 -9.14
CA THR A 254 -3.52 9.99 -7.98
C THR A 254 -4.89 10.67 -8.08
N THR A 255 -5.41 10.92 -9.29
CA THR A 255 -6.80 11.38 -9.47
C THR A 255 -7.81 10.34 -9.02
N TYR A 256 -7.63 9.06 -9.38
CA TYR A 256 -8.50 7.98 -8.92
C TYR A 256 -8.51 7.88 -7.40
N ILE A 257 -7.32 7.87 -6.79
CA ILE A 257 -7.15 7.76 -5.34
C ILE A 257 -7.80 8.96 -4.65
N SER A 258 -7.51 10.18 -5.11
CA SER A 258 -8.04 11.41 -4.51
C SER A 258 -9.57 11.48 -4.59
N LYS A 259 -10.16 11.10 -5.74
CA LYS A 259 -11.62 11.03 -5.88
C LYS A 259 -12.23 9.97 -4.98
N SER A 260 -11.56 8.82 -4.82
CA SER A 260 -12.00 7.76 -3.91
C SER A 260 -11.97 8.21 -2.46
N VAL A 261 -10.95 8.96 -2.04
CA VAL A 261 -10.88 9.56 -0.71
C VAL A 261 -12.00 10.60 -0.52
N LEU A 262 -12.19 11.49 -1.49
CA LEU A 262 -13.25 12.50 -1.45
C LEU A 262 -14.64 11.86 -1.32
N SER A 263 -14.93 10.81 -2.10
CA SER A 263 -16.25 10.18 -2.11
C SER A 263 -16.56 9.40 -0.84
N HIS A 264 -15.57 8.77 -0.21
CA HIS A 264 -15.77 7.94 0.98
C HIS A 264 -15.60 8.71 2.29
N TYR A 265 -14.72 9.71 2.33
CA TYR A 265 -14.32 10.39 3.57
C TYR A 265 -14.53 11.90 3.57
N GLY A 266 -14.89 12.49 2.42
CA GLY A 266 -15.14 13.93 2.28
C GLY A 266 -13.89 14.78 2.09
N GLY A 267 -14.12 16.06 1.79
CA GLY A 267 -13.06 17.01 1.41
C GLY A 267 -12.07 17.31 2.54
N ALA A 268 -12.53 17.35 3.80
CA ALA A 268 -11.67 17.62 4.95
C ALA A 268 -10.58 16.56 5.11
N VAL A 269 -10.91 15.27 4.90
CA VAL A 269 -9.94 14.18 4.98
C VAL A 269 -8.93 14.23 3.84
N LEU A 270 -9.37 14.53 2.62
CA LEU A 270 -8.46 14.69 1.49
C LEU A 270 -7.50 15.87 1.69
N GLN A 271 -8.00 16.99 2.21
CA GLN A 271 -7.19 18.17 2.51
C GLN A 271 -6.17 17.91 3.63
N GLU A 272 -6.58 17.20 4.68
CA GLU A 272 -5.70 16.80 5.77
C GLU A 272 -4.58 15.87 5.28
N PHE A 273 -4.92 14.89 4.42
CA PHE A 273 -3.91 14.03 3.80
C PHE A 273 -2.87 14.83 3.01
N CYS A 274 -3.33 15.76 2.15
CA CYS A 274 -2.42 16.60 1.36
C CYS A 274 -1.55 17.48 2.26
N SER A 275 -2.13 18.06 3.31
CA SER A 275 -1.40 18.92 4.26
C SER A 275 -0.30 18.14 4.98
N ARG A 276 -0.59 16.92 5.46
CA ARG A 276 0.41 16.04 6.09
C ARG A 276 1.49 15.60 5.11
N TYR A 277 1.10 15.27 3.88
CA TYR A 277 2.04 14.93 2.82
C TYR A 277 3.04 16.07 2.58
N HIS A 278 2.55 17.30 2.42
CA HIS A 278 3.39 18.48 2.16
C HIS A 278 4.40 18.71 3.28
N ILE A 279 3.97 18.61 4.56
CA ILE A 279 4.86 18.80 5.71
C ILE A 279 6.08 17.87 5.62
N VAL A 280 5.87 16.60 5.25
CA VAL A 280 6.97 15.65 5.13
C VAL A 280 7.76 15.87 3.84
N ALA A 281 7.08 16.05 2.71
CA ALA A 281 7.72 16.28 1.42
C ALA A 281 8.70 17.47 1.47
N ASP A 282 8.28 18.58 2.09
CA ASP A 282 9.12 19.77 2.28
C ASP A 282 10.36 19.50 3.16
N CYS A 283 10.27 18.55 4.10
CA CYS A 283 11.40 18.18 4.95
C CYS A 283 12.38 17.25 4.23
N VAL A 284 11.87 16.34 3.39
CA VAL A 284 12.67 15.34 2.67
C VAL A 284 13.63 15.97 1.65
N VAL A 285 13.34 17.19 1.16
CA VAL A 285 14.20 17.91 0.19
C VAL A 285 15.64 18.05 0.69
N GLU A 286 15.84 18.31 1.99
CA GLU A 286 17.18 18.44 2.57
C GLU A 286 17.97 17.12 2.49
N ASP A 287 17.32 16.00 2.81
CA ASP A 287 17.91 14.65 2.73
C ASP A 287 18.28 14.29 1.29
N VAL A 288 17.37 14.55 0.34
CA VAL A 288 17.62 14.34 -1.09
C VAL A 288 18.84 15.14 -1.54
N GLN A 289 18.94 16.42 -1.18
CA GLN A 289 20.08 17.25 -1.55
C GLN A 289 21.40 16.76 -0.93
N LYS A 290 21.37 16.32 0.34
CA LYS A 290 22.55 15.74 1.02
C LYS A 290 23.06 14.51 0.28
N ILE A 291 22.16 13.59 -0.09
CA ILE A 291 22.49 12.38 -0.85
C ILE A 291 23.05 12.76 -2.22
N SER A 292 22.39 13.63 -2.97
CA SER A 292 22.85 14.07 -4.29
C SER A 292 24.24 14.69 -4.25
N ASN A 293 24.51 15.55 -3.26
CA ASN A 293 25.83 16.15 -3.05
C ASN A 293 26.89 15.10 -2.72
N CYS A 294 26.54 14.06 -1.95
CA CYS A 294 27.43 12.96 -1.62
C CYS A 294 27.79 12.15 -2.87
N VAL A 295 26.78 11.70 -3.62
CA VAL A 295 26.97 10.93 -4.85
C VAL A 295 27.79 11.71 -5.86
N GLN A 296 27.48 12.99 -6.10
CA GLN A 296 28.22 13.82 -7.06
C GLN A 296 29.69 13.98 -6.67
N LYS A 297 29.98 14.15 -5.37
CA LYS A 297 31.37 14.21 -4.87
C LYS A 297 32.11 12.89 -5.14
N ILE A 298 31.46 11.74 -4.97
CA ILE A 298 32.06 10.43 -5.23
C ILE A 298 32.33 10.28 -6.74
N ILE A 299 31.35 10.61 -7.59
CA ILE A 299 31.48 10.56 -9.05
C ILE A 299 32.69 11.36 -9.52
N THR A 300 32.80 12.62 -9.08
CA THR A 300 33.91 13.51 -9.48
C THR A 300 35.25 13.05 -8.92
N LYS A 301 35.31 12.59 -7.66
CA LYS A 301 36.57 12.18 -7.03
C LYS A 301 37.12 10.87 -7.60
N GLN A 302 36.24 9.94 -7.97
CA GLN A 302 36.61 8.59 -8.40
C GLN A 302 36.49 8.40 -9.93
N ASN A 303 36.09 9.43 -10.68
CA ASN A 303 35.84 9.37 -12.13
C ASN A 303 34.93 8.20 -12.53
N ILE A 304 33.82 8.05 -11.81
CA ILE A 304 32.85 6.96 -12.02
C ILE A 304 32.21 7.06 -13.41
N SER A 305 32.24 5.97 -14.17
CA SER A 305 31.67 5.90 -15.52
C SER A 305 30.13 6.00 -15.49
N LEU A 306 29.51 6.49 -16.57
CA LEU A 306 28.05 6.60 -16.66
C LEU A 306 27.32 5.27 -16.40
N SER A 307 27.89 4.14 -16.84
CA SER A 307 27.34 2.80 -16.63
C SER A 307 27.33 2.35 -15.17
N GLU A 308 28.18 2.94 -14.32
CA GLU A 308 28.31 2.58 -12.90
C GLU A 308 27.55 3.54 -11.98
N GLN A 309 27.13 4.69 -12.49
CA GLN A 309 26.46 5.73 -11.69
C GLN A 309 25.14 5.24 -11.10
N ASP A 310 24.33 4.47 -11.84
CA ASP A 310 23.06 3.96 -11.33
C ASP A 310 23.24 3.04 -10.13
N ARG A 311 24.28 2.20 -10.17
CA ARG A 311 24.64 1.34 -9.02
C ARG A 311 25.09 2.17 -7.83
N LEU A 312 25.91 3.19 -8.07
CA LEU A 312 26.35 4.10 -7.01
C LEU A 312 25.16 4.83 -6.35
N TRP A 313 24.22 5.34 -7.15
CA TRP A 313 22.98 5.93 -6.65
C TRP A 313 22.20 4.93 -5.79
N TYR A 314 22.04 3.70 -6.27
CA TYR A 314 21.32 2.66 -5.56
C TYR A 314 21.94 2.36 -4.19
N ASP A 315 23.26 2.14 -4.16
CA ASP A 315 24.01 1.76 -2.96
C ASP A 315 24.01 2.90 -1.93
N VAL A 316 24.37 4.13 -2.34
CA VAL A 316 24.43 5.29 -1.44
C VAL A 316 23.05 5.66 -0.88
N CYS A 317 22.00 5.66 -1.71
CA CYS A 317 20.65 5.91 -1.24
C CYS A 317 20.20 4.83 -0.24
N THR A 318 20.46 3.56 -0.55
CA THR A 318 20.08 2.45 0.33
C THR A 318 20.77 2.52 1.69
N ASP A 319 22.07 2.79 1.70
CA ASP A 319 22.83 2.92 2.94
C ASP A 319 22.38 4.13 3.77
N TYR A 320 22.10 5.27 3.14
CA TYR A 320 21.59 6.46 3.83
C TYR A 320 20.25 6.18 4.51
N TRP A 321 19.27 5.68 3.77
CA TRP A 321 17.93 5.45 4.30
C TRP A 321 17.88 4.32 5.33
N ARG A 322 18.78 3.32 5.24
CA ARG A 322 18.96 2.31 6.29
C ARG A 322 19.45 2.96 7.59
N GLN A 323 20.53 3.75 7.53
CA GLN A 323 21.07 4.46 8.71
C GLN A 323 20.05 5.43 9.30
N PHE A 324 19.31 6.14 8.46
CA PHE A 324 18.23 7.02 8.89
C PHE A 324 17.16 6.24 9.69
N ALA A 325 16.71 5.10 9.17
CA ALA A 325 15.70 4.27 9.83
C ALA A 325 16.20 3.66 11.14
N GLU A 326 17.43 3.14 11.17
CA GLU A 326 18.06 2.58 12.38
C GLU A 326 18.19 3.66 13.47
N HIS A 327 18.64 4.86 13.10
CA HIS A 327 18.76 5.98 14.04
C HIS A 327 17.39 6.42 14.59
N GLN A 328 16.39 6.59 13.72
CA GLN A 328 15.03 6.91 14.12
C GLN A 328 14.44 5.86 15.07
N HIS A 329 14.67 4.58 14.78
CA HIS A 329 14.20 3.49 15.62
C HIS A 329 14.85 3.52 17.00
N ALA A 330 16.17 3.72 17.07
CA ALA A 330 16.90 3.79 18.35
C ALA A 330 16.42 4.94 19.25
N VAL A 331 16.19 6.13 18.66
CA VAL A 331 15.67 7.30 19.39
C VAL A 331 14.23 7.06 19.84
N THR A 332 13.38 6.51 18.97
CA THR A 332 11.99 6.17 19.31
C THR A 332 11.93 5.16 20.46
N GLN A 333 12.75 4.10 20.41
CA GLN A 333 12.84 3.13 21.50
C GLN A 333 13.32 3.75 22.81
N ALA A 334 14.28 4.68 22.78
CA ALA A 334 14.74 5.37 23.99
C ALA A 334 13.62 6.22 24.60
N LEU A 335 12.84 6.90 23.76
CA LEU A 335 11.69 7.70 24.16
C LEU A 335 10.57 6.84 24.75
N ASP A 336 10.18 5.75 24.08
CA ASP A 336 9.14 4.82 24.53
C ASP A 336 9.48 4.17 25.87
N ASN A 337 10.78 3.86 26.08
CA ASN A 337 11.30 3.34 27.33
C ASN A 337 11.52 4.43 28.41
N LYS A 338 11.08 5.67 28.15
CA LYS A 338 11.21 6.83 29.06
C LYS A 338 12.65 7.12 29.48
N ARG A 339 13.63 6.78 28.65
CA ARG A 339 15.06 7.06 28.90
C ARG A 339 15.46 8.46 28.47
N ILE A 340 14.71 9.04 27.56
CA ILE A 340 14.85 10.43 27.08
C ILE A 340 13.47 11.08 26.97
N THR A 341 13.45 12.40 26.91
CA THR A 341 12.30 13.25 26.64
C THR A 341 12.19 13.56 25.14
N ASN A 342 11.04 14.11 24.71
CA ASN A 342 10.87 14.60 23.34
C ASN A 342 11.89 15.70 22.98
N ALA A 343 12.23 16.58 23.91
CA ALA A 343 13.21 17.64 23.69
C ALA A 343 14.61 17.07 23.40
N GLU A 344 15.03 16.09 24.21
CA GLU A 344 16.30 15.38 23.99
C GLU A 344 16.28 14.58 22.68
N ALA A 345 15.16 13.95 22.31
CA ALA A 345 15.02 13.26 21.03
C ALA A 345 15.21 14.23 19.84
N VAL A 346 14.65 15.45 19.92
CA VAL A 346 14.88 16.51 18.92
C VAL A 346 16.35 16.92 18.87
N ASP A 347 17.00 17.10 20.03
CA ASP A 347 18.41 17.49 20.08
C ASP A 347 19.33 16.42 19.48
N ILE A 348 19.10 15.14 19.80
CA ILE A 348 19.86 14.00 19.27
C ILE A 348 19.73 13.91 17.74
N THR A 349 18.51 14.09 17.22
CA THR A 349 18.20 13.89 15.79
C THR A 349 18.46 15.11 14.92
N ARG A 350 18.71 16.28 15.52
CA ARG A 350 18.95 17.55 14.80
C ARG A 350 20.05 17.44 13.74
N GLY A 351 21.11 16.68 14.01
CA GLY A 351 22.22 16.46 13.07
C GLY A 351 21.82 15.75 11.77
N PHE A 352 20.74 14.96 11.78
CA PHE A 352 20.27 14.24 10.61
C PHE A 352 19.37 15.07 9.69
N GLY A 353 18.79 16.18 10.17
CA GLY A 353 18.01 17.13 9.36
C GLY A 353 16.54 17.25 9.79
N ARG A 354 15.78 18.08 9.09
CA ARG A 354 14.39 18.41 9.47
C ARG A 354 13.44 17.23 9.46
N LEU A 355 13.64 16.27 8.55
CA LEU A 355 12.83 15.06 8.51
C LEU A 355 13.01 14.22 9.78
N ALA A 356 14.24 14.14 10.29
CA ALA A 356 14.57 13.31 11.46
C ALA A 356 13.96 13.86 12.76
N ILE A 357 13.84 15.18 12.90
CA ILE A 357 13.27 15.81 14.10
C ILE A 357 11.74 15.81 14.10
N LEU A 358 11.11 15.71 12.92
CA LEU A 358 9.70 15.98 12.72
C LEU A 358 8.77 15.16 13.65
N PRO A 359 8.94 13.83 13.82
CA PRO A 359 8.09 13.03 14.70
C PRO A 359 8.14 13.46 16.18
N PHE A 360 9.28 13.99 16.62
CA PHE A 360 9.52 14.38 18.01
C PHE A 360 9.15 15.83 18.28
N GLN A 361 9.27 16.69 17.26
CA GLN A 361 8.91 18.10 17.34
C GLN A 361 7.39 18.32 17.25
N LYS A 362 6.70 17.50 16.46
CA LYS A 362 5.25 17.59 16.24
C LYS A 362 4.55 16.24 16.51
N PRO A 363 4.67 15.66 17.72
CA PRO A 363 4.09 14.35 18.01
C PRO A 363 2.58 14.31 17.78
N GLU A 364 1.88 15.44 17.95
CA GLU A 364 0.45 15.58 17.69
C GLU A 364 0.06 15.34 16.22
N ALA A 365 0.95 15.63 15.26
CA ALA A 365 0.69 15.33 13.85
C ALA A 365 0.64 13.81 13.60
N PHE A 366 1.41 13.05 14.38
CA PHE A 366 1.54 11.59 14.31
C PHE A 366 0.62 10.86 15.30
N ALA A 367 -0.07 11.59 16.16
CA ALA A 367 -0.94 11.00 17.16
C ALA A 367 -2.11 10.24 16.51
N PRO A 368 -2.59 9.15 17.15
CA PRO A 368 -3.75 8.40 16.66
C PRO A 368 -4.97 9.30 16.51
N GLN A 369 -5.62 9.26 15.35
CA GLN A 369 -6.80 10.09 15.08
C GLN A 369 -8.09 9.59 15.73
N HIS A 370 -8.08 8.36 16.25
CA HIS A 370 -9.24 7.72 16.84
C HIS A 370 -8.97 7.40 18.30
N ALA A 371 -9.90 7.82 19.17
CA ALA A 371 -9.90 7.38 20.55
C ALA A 371 -10.23 5.89 20.59
N MET A 372 -9.40 5.15 21.31
CA MET A 372 -9.66 3.77 21.64
C MET A 372 -10.96 3.68 22.48
N PRO A 373 -11.82 2.68 22.27
CA PRO A 373 -13.01 2.48 23.11
C PRO A 373 -12.63 2.40 24.59
N ALA A 374 -13.42 3.03 25.46
CA ALA A 374 -13.15 3.02 26.90
C ALA A 374 -13.09 1.57 27.43
N GLY A 375 -12.07 1.26 28.23
CA GLY A 375 -11.86 -0.07 28.80
C GLY A 375 -11.28 -1.11 27.83
N PHE A 376 -11.02 -0.77 26.56
CA PHE A 376 -10.51 -1.74 25.58
C PHE A 376 -9.13 -2.29 25.93
N SER A 377 -8.21 -1.43 26.37
CA SER A 377 -6.84 -1.85 26.75
C SER A 377 -6.89 -2.84 27.91
N GLU A 378 -7.66 -2.51 28.94
CA GLU A 378 -7.87 -3.34 30.12
C GLU A 378 -8.54 -4.66 29.73
N ALA A 379 -9.58 -4.62 28.89
CA ALA A 379 -10.28 -5.80 28.42
C ALA A 379 -9.37 -6.77 27.66
N ILE A 380 -8.51 -6.27 26.75
CA ILE A 380 -7.52 -7.13 26.07
C ILE A 380 -6.57 -7.77 27.09
N LEU A 381 -5.98 -6.96 27.97
CA LEU A 381 -4.99 -7.45 28.93
C LEU A 381 -5.58 -8.51 29.86
N ASP A 382 -6.77 -8.24 30.41
CA ASP A 382 -7.52 -9.17 31.24
C ASP A 382 -7.86 -10.44 30.46
N GLY A 383 -8.33 -10.33 29.22
CA GLY A 383 -8.71 -11.47 28.40
C GLY A 383 -7.51 -12.38 28.11
N LEU A 384 -6.34 -11.80 27.84
CA LEU A 384 -5.09 -12.52 27.65
C LEU A 384 -4.56 -13.13 28.94
N ALA A 385 -4.67 -12.43 30.07
CA ALA A 385 -4.29 -12.91 31.39
C ALA A 385 -5.16 -14.10 31.82
N LEU A 386 -6.48 -13.97 31.66
CA LEU A 386 -7.44 -15.04 31.94
C LEU A 386 -7.15 -16.29 31.09
N ARG A 387 -6.90 -16.13 29.78
CA ARG A 387 -6.52 -17.24 28.89
C ARG A 387 -5.28 -17.98 29.38
N LYS A 388 -4.28 -17.24 29.89
CA LYS A 388 -3.04 -17.83 30.42
C LYS A 388 -3.22 -18.45 31.80
N SER A 389 -4.19 -17.99 32.60
CA SER A 389 -4.42 -18.46 33.97
C SER A 389 -4.58 -19.98 34.06
N ALA A 390 -3.96 -20.62 35.05
CA ALA A 390 -4.09 -22.07 35.27
C ALA A 390 -5.51 -22.49 35.66
N ASP A 391 -6.28 -21.58 36.28
CA ASP A 391 -7.63 -21.82 36.80
C ASP A 391 -8.75 -21.37 35.84
N LEU A 392 -8.45 -21.30 34.54
CA LEU A 392 -9.42 -20.97 33.49
C LEU A 392 -10.59 -21.98 33.51
N ASN A 393 -11.82 -21.47 33.68
CA ASN A 393 -13.04 -22.26 33.67
C ASN A 393 -14.18 -21.52 32.94
N ILE A 394 -15.31 -22.20 32.72
CA ILE A 394 -16.46 -21.63 31.99
C ILE A 394 -17.04 -20.40 32.69
N GLU A 395 -17.22 -20.44 34.01
CA GLU A 395 -17.80 -19.31 34.78
C GLU A 395 -16.99 -18.03 34.60
N LYS A 396 -15.65 -18.11 34.64
CA LYS A 396 -14.78 -16.96 34.41
C LYS A 396 -14.83 -16.46 32.96
N ILE A 397 -14.94 -17.36 32.00
CA ILE A 397 -15.07 -17.00 30.58
C ILE A 397 -16.40 -16.28 30.34
N GLU A 398 -17.49 -16.78 30.93
CA GLU A 398 -18.82 -16.16 30.84
C GLU A 398 -18.86 -14.81 31.56
N ALA A 399 -18.24 -14.69 32.74
CA ALA A 399 -18.11 -13.41 33.43
C ALA A 399 -17.31 -12.38 32.61
N TYR A 400 -16.22 -12.82 31.98
CA TYR A 400 -15.45 -11.98 31.06
C TYR A 400 -16.29 -11.57 29.83
N ALA A 401 -17.05 -12.51 29.26
CA ALA A 401 -17.92 -12.27 28.13
C ALA A 401 -19.04 -11.26 28.45
N ALA A 402 -19.72 -11.43 29.59
CA ALA A 402 -20.75 -10.51 30.07
C ALA A 402 -20.19 -9.10 30.28
N ARG A 403 -19.00 -8.98 30.87
CA ARG A 403 -18.31 -7.69 31.02
C ARG A 403 -17.97 -7.04 29.69
N LEU A 404 -17.57 -7.82 28.67
CA LEU A 404 -17.39 -7.27 27.32
C LEU A 404 -18.69 -6.75 26.73
N ASP A 405 -19.81 -7.43 26.99
CA ASP A 405 -21.13 -7.01 26.52
C ASP A 405 -21.58 -5.73 27.25
N ASP A 406 -21.42 -5.66 28.57
CA ASP A 406 -21.76 -4.50 29.41
C ASP A 406 -20.94 -3.24 29.02
N CYS A 407 -19.67 -3.42 28.65
CA CYS A 407 -18.82 -2.33 28.16
C CYS A 407 -18.97 -2.07 26.64
N GLY A 408 -19.80 -2.84 25.93
CA GLY A 408 -19.95 -2.73 24.48
C GLY A 408 -18.71 -3.13 23.67
N LEU A 409 -17.77 -3.87 24.27
CA LEU A 409 -16.48 -4.25 23.68
C LEU A 409 -16.50 -5.60 22.94
N ARG A 410 -17.59 -6.36 23.02
CA ARG A 410 -17.67 -7.69 22.40
C ARG A 410 -17.41 -7.69 20.90
N HIS A 411 -17.85 -6.64 20.21
CA HIS A 411 -17.72 -6.50 18.76
C HIS A 411 -16.30 -6.11 18.30
N VAL A 412 -15.50 -5.47 19.15
CA VAL A 412 -14.09 -5.09 18.88
C VAL A 412 -13.10 -6.17 19.34
N LEU A 413 -13.53 -7.09 20.23
CA LEU A 413 -12.77 -8.28 20.65
C LEU A 413 -13.49 -9.59 20.33
N PRO A 414 -13.98 -9.78 19.08
CA PRO A 414 -14.87 -10.90 18.76
C PRO A 414 -14.18 -12.26 18.86
N TRP A 415 -12.84 -12.28 18.76
CA TRP A 415 -12.00 -13.47 18.78
C TRP A 415 -11.59 -13.92 20.19
N MET A 416 -11.71 -13.08 21.22
CA MET A 416 -11.14 -13.37 22.55
C MET A 416 -11.88 -14.49 23.29
N VAL A 417 -13.22 -14.42 23.38
CA VAL A 417 -14.03 -15.43 24.09
C VAL A 417 -13.93 -16.80 23.41
N PRO A 418 -14.08 -16.94 22.07
CA PRO A 418 -13.82 -18.21 21.39
C PRO A 418 -12.41 -18.74 21.63
N TRP A 419 -11.40 -17.87 21.72
CA TRP A 419 -10.04 -18.31 21.99
C TRP A 419 -9.84 -18.84 23.42
N GLN A 420 -10.50 -18.22 24.40
CA GLN A 420 -10.51 -18.70 25.79
C GLN A 420 -11.21 -20.07 25.89
N LEU A 421 -12.38 -20.23 25.25
CA LEU A 421 -13.08 -21.52 25.18
C LEU A 421 -12.21 -22.60 24.52
N ALA A 422 -11.57 -22.28 23.40
CA ALA A 422 -10.63 -23.20 22.75
C ALA A 422 -9.50 -23.62 23.69
N THR A 423 -8.94 -22.69 24.46
CA THR A 423 -7.87 -22.97 25.43
C THR A 423 -8.36 -23.84 26.59
N TYR A 424 -9.56 -23.58 27.12
CA TYR A 424 -10.18 -24.40 28.16
C TYR A 424 -10.39 -25.85 27.70
N HIS A 425 -11.01 -26.06 26.55
CA HIS A 425 -11.23 -27.40 26.00
C HIS A 425 -9.92 -28.09 25.62
N TYR A 426 -8.92 -27.35 25.12
CA TYR A 426 -7.60 -27.88 24.81
C TYR A 426 -6.91 -28.46 26.05
N ARG A 427 -6.94 -27.73 27.18
CA ARG A 427 -6.34 -28.18 28.45
C ARG A 427 -7.04 -29.40 29.05
N ALA A 428 -8.33 -29.56 28.75
CA ALA A 428 -9.10 -30.75 29.10
C ALA A 428 -8.92 -31.90 28.08
N GLU A 429 -7.98 -31.78 27.14
CA GLU A 429 -7.72 -32.73 26.04
C GLU A 429 -8.94 -33.01 25.13
N ARG A 430 -9.95 -32.15 25.19
CA ARG A 430 -11.15 -32.22 24.34
C ARG A 430 -10.89 -31.50 23.02
N TYR A 431 -10.01 -32.08 22.20
CA TYR A 431 -9.51 -31.44 20.98
C TYR A 431 -10.60 -31.17 19.93
N ASN A 432 -11.66 -31.98 19.85
CA ASN A 432 -12.80 -31.76 18.94
C ASN A 432 -13.57 -30.48 19.30
N ASP A 433 -13.86 -30.28 20.59
CA ASP A 433 -14.53 -29.08 21.08
C ASP A 433 -13.63 -27.85 20.89
N ALA A 434 -12.37 -27.99 21.29
CA ALA A 434 -11.36 -26.93 21.16
C ALA A 434 -11.21 -26.47 19.70
N TYR A 435 -11.25 -27.41 18.75
CA TYR A 435 -11.15 -27.12 17.33
C TYR A 435 -12.30 -26.23 16.82
N THR A 436 -13.52 -26.48 17.29
CA THR A 436 -14.69 -25.69 16.88
C THR A 436 -14.51 -24.22 17.29
N PHE A 437 -14.07 -23.98 18.53
CA PHE A 437 -13.86 -22.64 19.06
C PHE A 437 -12.62 -21.94 18.49
N ILE A 438 -11.49 -22.65 18.28
CA ILE A 438 -10.29 -22.01 17.72
C ILE A 438 -10.50 -21.60 16.27
N ARG A 439 -11.29 -22.37 15.50
CA ARG A 439 -11.64 -22.01 14.12
C ARG A 439 -12.44 -20.71 14.08
N ASP A 440 -13.42 -20.57 14.97
CA ASP A 440 -14.20 -19.34 15.10
C ASP A 440 -13.34 -18.15 15.55
N ALA A 441 -12.46 -18.36 16.54
CA ALA A 441 -11.50 -17.36 17.00
C ALA A 441 -10.59 -16.90 15.84
N PHE A 442 -10.08 -17.85 15.05
CA PHE A 442 -9.20 -17.58 13.93
C PHE A 442 -9.88 -16.74 12.86
N GLU A 443 -11.06 -17.14 12.38
CA GLU A 443 -11.78 -16.38 11.35
C GLU A 443 -12.05 -14.93 11.79
N LYS A 444 -12.39 -14.73 13.07
CA LYS A 444 -12.65 -13.40 13.64
C LYS A 444 -11.38 -12.58 13.86
N ALA A 445 -10.23 -13.22 14.05
CA ALA A 445 -8.96 -12.57 14.39
C ALA A 445 -8.16 -12.07 13.18
N LYS A 446 -8.28 -12.73 12.01
CA LYS A 446 -7.43 -12.53 10.80
C LYS A 446 -7.14 -11.06 10.45
N TYR A 447 -8.11 -10.19 10.63
CA TYR A 447 -8.01 -8.79 10.20
C TYR A 447 -8.23 -7.79 11.33
N CYS A 448 -8.12 -8.19 12.60
CA CYS A 448 -8.27 -7.24 13.70
C CYS A 448 -7.36 -7.51 14.91
N ALA A 449 -6.82 -8.72 15.08
CA ALA A 449 -6.12 -9.09 16.31
C ALA A 449 -4.64 -8.67 16.37
N GLY A 450 -4.07 -8.11 15.30
CA GLY A 450 -2.67 -7.65 15.28
C GLY A 450 -1.69 -8.76 15.67
N ARG A 451 -0.70 -8.43 16.51
CA ARG A 451 0.34 -9.38 16.96
C ARG A 451 -0.20 -10.63 17.66
N HIS A 452 -1.44 -10.59 18.17
CA HIS A 452 -2.05 -11.73 18.84
C HIS A 452 -2.44 -12.85 17.86
N GLN A 453 -2.53 -12.54 16.56
CA GLN A 453 -2.74 -13.54 15.52
C GLN A 453 -1.68 -14.63 15.52
N TYR A 454 -0.41 -14.32 15.79
CA TYR A 454 0.67 -15.31 15.75
C TYR A 454 0.42 -16.52 16.66
N ILE A 455 0.07 -16.26 17.92
CA ILE A 455 -0.17 -17.32 18.92
C ILE A 455 -1.45 -18.08 18.60
N LEU A 456 -2.52 -17.33 18.25
CA LEU A 456 -3.82 -17.90 17.91
C LEU A 456 -3.73 -18.79 16.67
N LEU A 457 -3.05 -18.34 15.62
CA LEU A 457 -2.84 -19.07 14.37
C LEU A 457 -2.06 -20.37 14.60
N ASN A 458 -0.98 -20.33 15.37
CA ASN A 458 -0.23 -21.53 15.69
C ASN A 458 -1.08 -22.55 16.46
N GLN A 459 -1.94 -22.10 17.38
CA GLN A 459 -2.89 -22.99 18.07
C GLN A 459 -3.96 -23.54 17.12
N TYR A 460 -4.44 -22.75 16.17
CA TYR A 460 -5.38 -23.19 15.13
C TYR A 460 -4.76 -24.27 14.23
N ILE A 461 -3.52 -24.07 13.76
CA ILE A 461 -2.79 -25.04 12.93
C ILE A 461 -2.61 -26.35 13.70
N GLU A 462 -2.19 -26.28 14.96
CA GLU A 462 -2.01 -27.47 15.80
C GLU A 462 -3.33 -28.22 16.04
N LEU A 463 -4.39 -27.51 16.41
CA LEU A 463 -5.70 -28.13 16.64
C LEU A 463 -6.27 -28.72 15.35
N ALA A 464 -6.03 -28.12 14.19
CA ALA A 464 -6.39 -28.72 12.91
C ALA A 464 -5.66 -30.06 12.69
N ALA A 465 -4.38 -30.16 13.03
CA ALA A 465 -3.62 -31.41 12.94
C ALA A 465 -4.11 -32.48 13.92
N LYS A 466 -4.34 -32.12 15.19
CA LYS A 466 -4.90 -33.02 16.22
C LYS A 466 -6.27 -33.59 15.86
N ASN A 467 -7.04 -32.86 15.06
CA ASN A 467 -8.38 -33.24 14.60
C ASN A 467 -8.41 -33.83 13.17
N ASP A 468 -7.24 -34.17 12.63
CA ASP A 468 -7.07 -34.75 11.29
C ASP A 468 -7.64 -33.87 10.15
N LYS A 469 -7.69 -32.54 10.37
CA LYS A 469 -8.23 -31.56 9.42
C LYS A 469 -7.13 -31.03 8.50
N TRP A 470 -6.64 -31.88 7.60
CA TRP A 470 -5.55 -31.54 6.66
C TRP A 470 -5.80 -30.25 5.85
N ARG A 471 -7.02 -30.03 5.37
CA ARG A 471 -7.36 -28.82 4.58
C ARG A 471 -7.21 -27.55 5.42
N ASP A 472 -7.70 -27.59 6.65
CA ASP A 472 -7.71 -26.45 7.57
C ASP A 472 -6.30 -26.16 8.12
N PHE A 473 -5.50 -27.20 8.33
CA PHE A 473 -4.07 -27.11 8.63
C PHE A 473 -3.30 -26.38 7.52
N LYS A 474 -3.45 -26.83 6.26
CA LYS A 474 -2.81 -26.15 5.11
C LYS A 474 -3.25 -24.70 4.98
N ARG A 475 -4.55 -24.43 5.17
CA ARG A 475 -5.09 -23.07 5.13
C ARG A 475 -4.45 -22.17 6.20
N GLY A 476 -4.20 -22.69 7.40
CA GLY A 476 -3.49 -21.95 8.45
C GLY A 476 -2.04 -21.65 8.08
N ILE A 477 -1.34 -22.60 7.46
CA ILE A 477 0.04 -22.38 6.99
C ILE A 477 0.09 -21.39 5.82
N GLU A 478 -0.82 -21.52 4.85
CA GLU A 478 -0.96 -20.55 3.75
C GLU A 478 -1.24 -19.14 4.28
N TRP A 479 -2.09 -19.01 5.30
CA TRP A 479 -2.35 -17.73 5.96
C TRP A 479 -1.10 -17.19 6.70
N ALA A 480 -0.34 -18.06 7.35
CA ALA A 480 0.90 -17.67 8.02
C ALA A 480 1.91 -17.11 7.01
N THR A 481 2.14 -17.80 5.90
CA THR A 481 3.00 -17.33 4.80
C THR A 481 2.48 -16.01 4.23
N TYR A 482 1.17 -15.89 4.00
CA TYR A 482 0.53 -14.71 3.44
C TYR A 482 0.67 -13.43 4.31
N LEU A 483 0.85 -13.57 5.62
CA LEU A 483 1.11 -12.46 6.56
C LEU A 483 2.56 -12.37 7.03
N GLY A 484 3.44 -13.30 6.63
CA GLY A 484 4.82 -13.36 7.10
C GLY A 484 4.96 -13.82 8.56
N PHE A 485 4.08 -14.70 9.04
CA PHE A 485 4.22 -15.36 10.34
C PHE A 485 5.00 -16.68 10.22
N ASP A 486 5.89 -16.91 11.17
CA ASP A 486 6.52 -18.22 11.35
C ASP A 486 5.50 -19.26 11.87
N VAL A 487 5.55 -20.46 11.30
CA VAL A 487 4.79 -21.62 11.80
C VAL A 487 5.71 -22.49 12.65
N ARG A 488 5.30 -22.82 13.88
CA ARG A 488 6.08 -23.74 14.74
C ARG A 488 6.36 -25.05 14.00
N TRP A 489 7.55 -25.62 14.21
CA TRP A 489 8.07 -26.83 13.55
C TRP A 489 8.36 -26.73 12.04
N LEU A 490 7.84 -25.71 11.35
CA LEU A 490 8.26 -25.37 9.98
C LEU A 490 9.31 -24.24 9.97
N ARG A 491 9.18 -23.25 10.86
CA ARG A 491 10.03 -22.05 10.94
C ARG A 491 10.19 -21.40 9.56
N GLN A 492 11.43 -21.19 9.11
CA GLN A 492 11.78 -20.57 7.83
C GLN A 492 11.88 -21.57 6.67
N ASP A 493 11.56 -22.84 6.89
CA ASP A 493 11.60 -23.83 5.81
C ASP A 493 10.48 -23.60 4.79
N GLU A 494 10.82 -23.75 3.50
CA GLU A 494 9.83 -23.72 2.42
C GLU A 494 8.74 -24.79 2.64
N PRO A 495 7.44 -24.44 2.54
CA PRO A 495 6.31 -25.34 2.83
C PRO A 495 6.07 -26.36 1.70
N THR A 496 6.99 -27.30 1.49
CA THR A 496 6.79 -28.40 0.53
C THR A 496 5.76 -29.41 1.04
N THR A 497 5.02 -30.07 0.13
CA THR A 497 3.98 -31.05 0.51
C THR A 497 4.49 -32.12 1.49
N GLU A 498 5.73 -32.58 1.30
CA GLU A 498 6.36 -33.56 2.18
C GLU A 498 6.62 -32.99 3.58
N LYS A 499 7.23 -31.80 3.70
CA LYS A 499 7.47 -31.14 4.98
C LYS A 499 6.15 -30.85 5.71
N LEU A 500 5.13 -30.39 4.98
CA LEU A 500 3.81 -30.15 5.55
C LEU A 500 3.19 -31.42 6.14
N ARG A 501 3.36 -32.57 5.49
CA ARG A 501 2.89 -33.87 6.03
C ARG A 501 3.66 -34.26 7.28
N ILE A 502 4.98 -34.08 7.30
CA ILE A 502 5.81 -34.35 8.48
C ILE A 502 5.35 -33.49 9.66
N VAL A 503 5.22 -32.18 9.45
CA VAL A 503 4.76 -31.23 10.49
C VAL A 503 3.36 -31.58 10.98
N PHE A 504 2.45 -31.96 10.08
CA PHE A 504 1.10 -32.39 10.45
C PHE A 504 1.10 -33.61 11.37
N GLU A 505 1.88 -34.63 11.04
CA GLU A 505 2.01 -35.84 11.87
C GLU A 505 2.68 -35.55 13.23
N ILE A 506 3.67 -34.65 13.27
CA ILE A 506 4.29 -34.20 14.52
C ILE A 506 3.26 -33.50 15.40
N MET A 507 2.54 -32.49 14.87
CA MET A 507 1.58 -31.70 15.64
C MET A 507 0.38 -32.52 16.12
N LYS A 508 -0.02 -33.55 15.37
CA LYS A 508 -1.06 -34.50 15.79
C LYS A 508 -0.71 -35.21 17.10
N LYS A 509 0.58 -35.48 17.33
CA LYS A 509 1.09 -36.23 18.50
C LYS A 509 1.73 -35.35 19.57
N ALA A 510 2.08 -34.10 19.25
CA ALA A 510 2.76 -33.20 20.18
C ALA A 510 1.92 -32.96 21.44
N VAL A 511 2.52 -33.10 22.61
CA VAL A 511 1.95 -32.70 23.91
C VAL A 511 2.92 -31.70 24.51
N TYR A 512 2.43 -30.51 24.84
CA TYR A 512 3.25 -29.49 25.49
C TYR A 512 2.96 -29.50 26.99
N ALA A 513 4.01 -29.43 27.81
CA ALA A 513 3.83 -29.14 29.22
C ALA A 513 3.18 -27.75 29.35
N ASN A 514 2.00 -27.71 29.98
CA ASN A 514 1.21 -26.49 30.15
C ASN A 514 1.80 -25.55 31.20
#